data_AF-A0A7W4E534-F1
#
_entry.id   AF-A0A7W4E534-F1
#
_cell.length_a   1.000
_cell.length_b   1.000
_cell.length_c   1.000
_cell.angle_alpha   90.00
_cell.angle_beta   90.00
_cell.angle_gamma   90.00
#
_symmetry.space_group_name_H-M   'P 1'
#
loop_
_entity.id
_entity.type
_entity.pdbx_description
1 polymer ?
#
loop_
_entity_poly.entity_id
_entity_poly.type
_entity_poly.pdbx_seq_one_letter_code
_entity_poly.pdbx_strand_id
1 'polypeptide(L)'
;MNSEPNLPQTNPHTENPESSINLDPRQNPDILLIDKPDQMTSFGVVARVRRKLSEQEGKKVKVGHTGTLDPFATGLLIILTHKATKLSDTFLKLDKWYEATIELGKSSTTGDPEGEITTHDVTKIPTREEVEATCRKFLGQITQILPAFSAIKINGKRAYQLAREGKQVEMPSRQVEIYALEILDYQYPTLKIRTHVSSGTYIRTLGEDIGKALATSAYLTALRRIQVGPYKIDDAIALDDFMSENLEK
;
A
#
# COMPACT_ATOMS: atom_id res chain seq x y z
N MET A 1 63.25 11.62 -17.55
CA MET A 1 62.22 11.01 -16.68
C MET A 1 61.73 12.09 -15.74
N ASN A 2 60.48 12.52 -15.90
CA ASN A 2 59.57 13.10 -14.90
C ASN A 2 58.44 13.79 -15.66
N SER A 3 57.48 12.97 -16.09
CA SER A 3 56.17 13.39 -16.59
C SER A 3 55.25 13.56 -15.38
N GLU A 4 54.84 14.79 -15.08
CA GLU A 4 53.78 15.06 -14.10
C GLU A 4 52.43 14.56 -14.65
N PRO A 5 51.63 13.83 -13.87
CA PRO A 5 50.29 13.44 -14.28
C PRO A 5 49.31 14.60 -14.08
N ASN A 6 48.58 14.92 -15.15
CA ASN A 6 47.50 15.89 -15.20
C ASN A 6 46.35 15.41 -14.27
N LEU A 7 45.98 16.20 -13.26
CA LEU A 7 44.81 15.95 -12.43
C LEU A 7 43.52 16.22 -13.24
N PRO A 8 42.51 15.32 -13.20
CA PRO A 8 41.26 15.57 -13.87
C PRO A 8 40.51 16.71 -13.18
N GLN A 9 40.15 17.74 -13.95
CA GLN A 9 39.24 18.77 -13.48
C GLN A 9 37.86 18.13 -13.23
N THR A 10 37.46 18.10 -11.97
CA THR A 10 36.12 17.69 -11.56
C THR A 10 35.11 18.75 -12.03
N ASN A 11 34.24 18.37 -12.96
CA ASN A 11 33.08 19.18 -13.34
C ASN A 11 32.26 19.56 -12.11
N PRO A 12 31.79 20.81 -11.98
CA PRO A 12 30.96 21.22 -10.87
C PRO A 12 29.65 20.43 -10.89
N HIS A 13 29.33 19.85 -9.74
CA HIS A 13 28.12 19.12 -9.45
C HIS A 13 26.87 19.75 -10.10
N THR A 14 26.19 18.99 -10.97
CA THR A 14 24.77 19.21 -11.22
C THR A 14 24.04 18.85 -9.93
N GLU A 15 23.69 19.84 -9.13
CA GLU A 15 22.80 19.66 -7.99
C GLU A 15 21.51 19.01 -8.49
N ASN A 16 21.21 17.80 -8.00
CA ASN A 16 19.94 17.14 -8.27
C ASN A 16 18.84 17.96 -7.55
N PRO A 17 17.89 18.59 -8.25
CA PRO A 17 16.88 19.48 -7.64
C PRO A 17 15.99 18.77 -6.60
N GLU A 18 16.00 17.44 -6.56
CA GLU A 18 15.34 16.61 -5.56
C GLU A 18 15.92 16.77 -4.14
N SER A 19 17.18 17.21 -4.01
CA SER A 19 17.86 17.41 -2.72
C SER A 19 17.36 18.61 -1.90
N SER A 20 16.45 19.41 -2.46
CA SER A 20 15.95 20.66 -1.86
C SER A 20 14.55 20.60 -1.25
N ILE A 21 13.80 19.51 -1.47
CA ILE A 21 12.41 19.41 -0.98
C ILE A 21 12.38 18.77 0.40
N ASN A 22 11.91 19.51 1.40
CA ASN A 22 11.75 19.03 2.78
C ASN A 22 10.69 17.91 2.82
N LEU A 23 11.02 16.78 3.46
CA LEU A 23 10.13 15.63 3.59
C LEU A 23 9.21 15.71 4.82
N ASP A 24 9.45 16.62 5.75
CA ASP A 24 8.61 16.82 6.93
C ASP A 24 7.28 17.50 6.53
N PRO A 25 6.10 16.84 6.65
CA PRO A 25 4.82 17.39 6.27
C PRO A 25 4.44 18.64 7.08
N ARG A 26 5.00 18.80 8.29
CA ARG A 26 4.78 19.98 9.15
C ARG A 26 5.50 21.22 8.61
N GLN A 27 6.51 21.02 7.77
CA GLN A 27 7.31 22.07 7.15
C GLN A 27 7.10 22.13 5.63
N ASN A 28 6.32 21.20 5.07
CA ASN A 28 6.02 21.12 3.66
C ASN A 28 4.52 20.83 3.45
N PRO A 29 3.70 21.88 3.22
CA PRO A 29 2.26 21.73 3.03
C PRO A 29 1.89 21.00 1.73
N ASP A 30 2.85 20.75 0.84
CA ASP A 30 2.63 19.96 -0.38
C ASP A 30 2.66 18.44 -0.13
N ILE A 31 2.91 18.00 1.12
CA ILE A 31 2.84 16.61 1.56
C ILE A 31 1.68 16.50 2.54
N LEU A 32 0.60 15.87 2.12
CA LEU A 32 -0.61 15.70 2.94
C LEU A 32 -0.71 14.25 3.41
N LEU A 33 -0.91 14.06 4.71
CA LEU A 33 -1.22 12.76 5.31
C LEU A 33 -2.73 12.65 5.45
N ILE A 34 -3.36 11.84 4.60
CA ILE A 34 -4.82 11.65 4.60
C ILE A 34 -5.17 10.27 5.14
N ASP A 35 -6.08 10.18 6.11
CA ASP A 35 -6.76 8.93 6.46
C ASP A 35 -7.85 8.65 5.41
N LYS A 36 -7.59 7.66 4.54
CA LYS A 36 -8.53 7.28 3.49
C LYS A 36 -9.73 6.56 4.11
N PRO A 37 -10.98 7.01 3.84
CA PRO A 37 -12.17 6.31 4.30
C PRO A 37 -12.39 5.00 3.53
N ASP A 38 -13.23 4.13 4.09
CA ASP A 38 -13.67 2.90 3.42
C ASP A 38 -14.47 3.22 2.14
N GLN A 39 -14.60 2.24 1.24
CA GLN A 39 -15.35 2.31 -0.02
C GLN A 39 -14.90 3.40 -1.00
N MET A 40 -13.70 3.97 -0.80
CA MET A 40 -13.16 5.01 -1.67
C MET A 40 -11.87 4.57 -2.34
N THR A 41 -11.77 4.73 -3.66
CA THR A 41 -10.50 4.51 -4.36
C THR A 41 -9.46 5.57 -3.97
N SER A 42 -8.18 5.22 -3.97
CA SER A 42 -7.09 6.20 -3.79
C SER A 42 -7.13 7.35 -4.81
N PHE A 43 -7.57 7.06 -6.04
CA PHE A 43 -7.80 8.09 -7.06
C PHE A 43 -9.00 9.00 -6.75
N GLY A 44 -10.02 8.48 -6.07
CA GLY A 44 -11.14 9.26 -5.54
C GLY A 44 -10.68 10.32 -4.53
N VAL A 45 -9.77 9.94 -3.63
CA VAL A 45 -9.11 10.89 -2.71
C VAL A 45 -8.37 11.97 -3.48
N VAL A 46 -7.50 11.57 -4.41
CA VAL A 46 -6.75 12.50 -5.28
C VAL A 46 -7.68 13.46 -6.01
N ALA A 47 -8.82 12.98 -6.53
CA ALA A 47 -9.79 13.82 -7.23
C ALA A 47 -10.43 14.86 -6.32
N ARG A 48 -10.83 14.47 -5.10
CA ARG A 48 -11.41 15.39 -4.09
C ARG A 48 -10.41 16.45 -3.64
N VAL A 49 -9.19 16.04 -3.25
CA VAL A 49 -8.12 16.94 -2.84
C VAL A 49 -7.76 17.92 -3.97
N ARG A 50 -7.58 17.40 -5.20
CA ARG A 50 -7.28 18.24 -6.36
C ARG A 50 -8.37 19.27 -6.62
N ARG A 51 -9.65 18.88 -6.53
CA ARG A 51 -10.77 19.80 -6.73
C ARG A 51 -10.71 20.95 -5.73
N LYS A 52 -10.62 20.64 -4.42
CA LYS A 52 -10.55 21.63 -3.34
C LYS A 52 -9.41 22.63 -3.56
N LEU A 53 -8.18 22.14 -3.75
CA LEU A 53 -7.01 23.01 -3.92
C LEU A 53 -7.11 23.82 -5.22
N SER A 54 -7.64 23.25 -6.31
CA SER A 54 -7.79 23.97 -7.57
C SER A 54 -8.84 25.09 -7.49
N GLU A 55 -9.92 24.87 -6.75
CA GLU A 55 -10.94 25.88 -6.49
C GLU A 55 -10.37 27.02 -5.62
N GLN A 56 -9.57 26.69 -4.61
CA GLN A 56 -8.92 27.67 -3.73
C GLN A 56 -7.91 28.55 -4.48
N GLU A 57 -7.11 27.96 -5.37
CA GLU A 57 -6.06 28.68 -6.11
C GLU A 57 -6.53 29.31 -7.43
N GLY A 58 -7.76 29.03 -7.86
CA GLY A 58 -8.29 29.48 -9.16
C GLY A 58 -7.56 28.89 -10.37
N LYS A 59 -6.78 27.81 -10.19
CA LYS A 59 -6.04 27.12 -11.25
C LYS A 59 -5.92 25.64 -10.94
N LYS A 60 -5.68 24.82 -11.96
CA LYS A 60 -5.55 23.37 -11.78
C LYS A 60 -4.27 23.02 -10.99
N VAL A 61 -4.45 22.46 -9.80
CA VAL A 61 -3.37 21.97 -8.94
C VAL A 61 -2.96 20.55 -9.34
N LYS A 62 -1.65 20.28 -9.37
CA LYS A 62 -1.12 18.94 -9.60
C LYS A 62 -1.19 18.15 -8.30
N VAL A 63 -1.81 16.97 -8.33
CA VAL A 63 -1.98 16.09 -7.16
C VAL A 63 -1.76 14.63 -7.57
N GLY A 64 -1.06 13.88 -6.72
CA GLY A 64 -0.85 12.43 -6.84
C GLY A 64 -0.79 11.76 -5.47
N HIS A 65 -0.71 10.42 -5.44
CA HIS A 65 -0.55 9.64 -4.21
C HIS A 65 0.69 8.74 -4.32
N THR A 66 1.22 8.28 -3.18
CA THR A 66 2.49 7.52 -3.14
C THR A 66 2.35 6.04 -2.82
N GLY A 67 1.14 5.51 -2.94
CA GLY A 67 0.90 4.07 -2.82
C GLY A 67 -0.58 3.79 -2.72
N THR A 68 -1.12 3.09 -3.72
CA THR A 68 -2.54 2.74 -3.79
C THR A 68 -2.96 1.92 -2.57
N LEU A 69 -4.08 2.29 -1.98
CA LEU A 69 -4.92 1.44 -1.14
C LEU A 69 -6.13 1.00 -1.96
N ASP A 70 -6.48 -0.28 -1.80
CA ASP A 70 -7.70 -0.87 -2.35
C ASP A 70 -8.95 -0.14 -1.79
N PRO A 71 -10.10 -0.19 -2.46
CA PRO A 71 -11.28 0.57 -2.04
C PRO A 71 -11.75 0.23 -0.63
N PHE A 72 -11.79 -1.07 -0.29
CA PHE A 72 -12.17 -1.60 1.04
C PHE A 72 -11.15 -1.31 2.15
N ALA A 73 -9.92 -0.95 1.77
CA ALA A 73 -8.86 -0.67 2.74
C ALA A 73 -9.03 0.75 3.29
N THR A 74 -8.56 1.04 4.50
CA THR A 74 -8.55 2.39 5.09
C THR A 74 -7.13 2.80 5.48
N GLY A 75 -6.98 4.00 6.03
CA GLY A 75 -5.73 4.41 6.66
C GLY A 75 -4.87 5.29 5.78
N LEU A 76 -3.60 5.37 6.13
CA LEU A 76 -2.68 6.41 5.72
C LEU A 76 -2.47 6.39 4.20
N LEU A 77 -2.86 7.47 3.53
CA LEU A 77 -2.59 7.74 2.13
C LEU A 77 -1.84 9.07 2.03
N ILE A 78 -0.56 8.99 1.70
CA ILE A 78 0.25 10.18 1.47
C ILE A 78 -0.09 10.74 0.09
N ILE A 79 -0.61 11.97 0.11
CA ILE A 79 -0.94 12.75 -1.08
C ILE A 79 0.15 13.80 -1.27
N LEU A 80 0.65 13.90 -2.51
CA LEU A 80 1.63 14.90 -2.89
C LEU A 80 0.95 15.91 -3.81
N THR A 81 1.23 17.19 -3.60
CA THR A 81 0.73 18.29 -4.45
C THR A 81 1.90 19.04 -5.09
N HIS A 82 1.59 19.98 -5.99
CA HIS A 82 2.56 20.90 -6.62
C HIS A 82 3.90 20.26 -7.04
N LYS A 83 5.01 20.80 -6.52
CA LYS A 83 6.37 20.32 -6.80
C LYS A 83 6.68 19.05 -6.03
N ALA A 84 6.09 18.85 -4.85
CA ALA A 84 6.26 17.62 -4.07
C ALA A 84 5.80 16.38 -4.83
N THR A 85 4.91 16.48 -5.83
CA THR A 85 4.56 15.34 -6.72
C THR A 85 5.76 14.66 -7.39
N LYS A 86 6.92 15.33 -7.49
CA LYS A 86 8.17 14.75 -8.00
C LYS A 86 8.78 13.72 -7.04
N LEU A 87 8.43 13.76 -5.75
CA LEU A 87 8.91 12.85 -4.71
C LEU A 87 8.21 11.48 -4.71
N SER A 88 7.27 11.22 -5.63
CA SER A 88 6.45 9.99 -5.62
C SER A 88 7.29 8.72 -5.49
N ASP A 89 8.40 8.62 -6.22
CA ASP A 89 9.25 7.43 -6.23
C ASP A 89 9.98 7.21 -4.90
N THR A 90 10.29 8.29 -4.18
CA THR A 90 10.90 8.23 -2.84
C THR A 90 9.95 7.56 -1.85
N PHE A 91 8.69 8.01 -1.81
CA PHE A 91 7.69 7.48 -0.88
C PHE A 91 7.19 6.08 -1.26
N LEU A 92 7.11 5.76 -2.56
CA LEU A 92 6.69 4.45 -3.04
C LEU A 92 7.59 3.33 -2.49
N LYS A 93 8.90 3.59 -2.38
CA LYS A 93 9.92 2.63 -1.91
C LYS A 93 9.93 2.41 -0.41
N LEU A 94 9.28 3.28 0.39
CA LEU A 94 9.23 3.12 1.83
C LEU A 94 8.55 1.81 2.21
N ASP A 95 8.98 1.21 3.31
CA ASP A 95 8.27 0.15 3.98
C ASP A 95 6.90 0.63 4.51
N LYS A 96 6.03 -0.31 4.84
CA LYS A 96 4.66 -0.02 5.29
C LYS A 96 4.26 -0.92 6.44
N TRP A 97 3.46 -0.38 7.35
CA TRP A 97 2.77 -1.15 8.38
C TRP A 97 1.28 -1.22 8.10
N TYR A 98 0.72 -2.41 8.29
CA TYR A 98 -0.70 -2.69 8.11
C TYR A 98 -1.26 -3.44 9.30
N GLU A 99 -2.54 -3.19 9.58
CA GLU A 99 -3.39 -4.07 10.36
C GLU A 99 -4.42 -4.69 9.43
N ALA A 100 -4.63 -6.00 9.54
CA ALA A 100 -5.56 -6.72 8.67
C ALA A 100 -6.38 -7.73 9.47
N THR A 101 -7.64 -7.91 9.05
CA THR A 101 -8.51 -8.99 9.50
C THR A 101 -8.66 -10.00 8.38
N ILE A 102 -8.36 -11.26 8.67
CA ILE A 102 -8.39 -12.39 7.77
C ILE A 102 -9.54 -13.29 8.21
N GLU A 103 -10.40 -13.67 7.27
CA GLU A 103 -11.49 -14.63 7.48
C GLU A 103 -11.05 -15.99 6.92
N LEU A 104 -10.83 -16.96 7.81
CA LEU A 104 -10.47 -18.34 7.46
C LEU A 104 -11.71 -19.16 7.08
N GLY A 105 -11.55 -20.17 6.23
CA GLY A 105 -12.67 -21.03 5.81
C GLY A 105 -13.47 -20.50 4.62
N LYS A 106 -13.10 -19.31 4.10
CA LYS A 106 -13.71 -18.68 2.94
C LYS A 106 -12.63 -18.15 2.02
N SER A 107 -12.92 -18.03 0.73
CA SER A 107 -12.06 -17.33 -0.23
C SER A 107 -12.85 -16.27 -0.98
N SER A 108 -12.16 -15.29 -1.54
CA SER A 108 -12.73 -14.28 -2.43
C SER A 108 -12.00 -14.31 -3.76
N THR A 109 -12.70 -14.08 -4.88
CA THR A 109 -12.07 -13.96 -6.20
C THR A 109 -11.12 -12.77 -6.32
N THR A 110 -11.24 -11.77 -5.45
CA THR A 110 -10.36 -10.58 -5.38
C THR A 110 -9.42 -10.60 -4.17
N GLY A 111 -9.55 -11.58 -3.28
CA GLY A 111 -8.84 -11.65 -1.99
C GLY A 111 -9.35 -10.67 -0.94
N ASP A 112 -10.47 -10.00 -1.19
CA ASP A 112 -11.10 -8.97 -0.35
C ASP A 112 -12.64 -9.02 -0.46
N PRO A 113 -13.41 -8.20 0.27
CA PRO A 113 -14.87 -8.26 0.25
C PRO A 113 -15.53 -7.83 -1.07
N GLU A 114 -14.80 -7.27 -2.03
CA GLU A 114 -15.37 -6.83 -3.31
C GLU A 114 -15.62 -7.99 -4.29
N GLY A 115 -15.01 -9.15 -4.04
CA GLY A 115 -15.11 -10.34 -4.89
C GLY A 115 -16.26 -11.28 -4.53
N GLU A 116 -16.42 -12.32 -5.34
CA GLU A 116 -17.37 -13.39 -5.06
C GLU A 116 -16.80 -14.29 -3.95
N ILE A 117 -17.59 -14.49 -2.90
CA ILE A 117 -17.17 -15.25 -1.71
C ILE A 117 -17.59 -16.71 -1.85
N THR A 118 -16.62 -17.61 -1.69
CA THR A 118 -16.83 -19.06 -1.64
C THR A 118 -16.54 -19.57 -0.24
N THR A 119 -17.46 -20.33 0.35
CA THR A 119 -17.24 -21.03 1.62
C THR A 119 -16.65 -22.41 1.35
N HIS A 120 -15.70 -22.82 2.19
CA HIS A 120 -15.00 -24.09 2.07
C HIS A 120 -15.31 -25.00 3.26
N ASP A 121 -15.35 -26.31 3.01
CA ASP A 121 -15.49 -27.30 4.07
C ASP A 121 -14.17 -27.43 4.84
N VAL A 122 -14.13 -26.87 6.04
CA VAL A 122 -12.96 -26.94 6.93
C VAL A 122 -13.06 -28.17 7.81
N THR A 123 -12.21 -29.16 7.54
CA THR A 123 -12.18 -30.45 8.27
C THR A 123 -11.58 -30.34 9.66
N LYS A 124 -10.70 -29.35 9.89
CA LYS A 124 -10.06 -29.08 11.17
C LYS A 124 -9.90 -27.57 11.37
N ILE A 125 -10.44 -27.06 12.47
CA ILE A 125 -10.19 -25.70 12.92
C ILE A 125 -8.74 -25.61 13.43
N PRO A 126 -7.90 -24.71 12.88
CA PRO A 126 -6.53 -24.54 13.36
C PRO A 126 -6.49 -24.10 14.82
N THR A 127 -5.56 -24.62 15.61
CA THR A 127 -5.33 -24.09 16.96
C THR A 127 -4.54 -22.77 16.91
N ARG A 128 -4.53 -22.04 18.02
CA ARG A 128 -3.72 -20.82 18.17
C ARG A 128 -2.25 -21.07 17.82
N GLU A 129 -1.69 -22.19 18.29
CA GLU A 129 -0.30 -22.59 18.10
C GLU A 129 0.01 -22.92 16.64
N GLU A 130 -0.95 -23.54 15.93
CA GLU A 130 -0.83 -23.83 14.50
C GLU A 130 -0.85 -22.55 13.65
N VAL A 131 -1.70 -21.59 14.02
CA VAL A 131 -1.73 -20.26 13.40
C VAL A 131 -0.40 -19.54 13.62
N GLU A 132 0.09 -19.49 14.86
CA GLU A 132 1.38 -18.89 15.19
C GLU A 132 2.55 -19.55 14.43
N ALA A 133 2.60 -20.88 14.41
CA ALA A 133 3.60 -21.62 13.67
C ALA A 133 3.54 -21.36 12.17
N THR A 134 2.34 -21.16 11.63
CA THR A 134 2.15 -20.85 10.21
C THR A 134 2.59 -19.43 9.89
N CYS A 135 2.16 -18.43 10.67
CA CYS A 135 2.58 -17.04 10.49
C CYS A 135 4.12 -16.90 10.54
N ARG A 136 4.81 -17.61 11.45
CA ARG A 136 6.29 -17.59 11.52
C ARG A 136 6.98 -17.98 10.21
N LYS A 137 6.37 -18.82 9.36
CA LYS A 137 6.95 -19.25 8.08
C LYS A 137 6.97 -18.14 7.02
N PHE A 138 6.16 -17.09 7.21
CA PHE A 138 6.07 -15.96 6.28
C PHE A 138 7.05 -14.83 6.62
N LEU A 139 7.75 -14.90 7.77
CA LEU A 139 8.76 -13.91 8.13
C LEU A 139 9.99 -13.99 7.21
N GLY A 140 10.58 -12.83 6.93
CA GLY A 140 11.72 -12.70 6.02
C GLY A 140 11.30 -12.63 4.56
N GLN A 141 12.20 -13.05 3.67
CA GLN A 141 11.99 -12.96 2.24
C GLN A 141 11.05 -14.05 1.73
N ILE A 142 9.98 -13.66 1.04
CA ILE A 142 9.01 -14.57 0.42
C ILE A 142 8.75 -14.19 -1.04
N THR A 143 8.30 -15.16 -1.82
CA THR A 143 7.82 -14.93 -3.19
C THR A 143 6.30 -14.85 -3.18
N GLN A 144 5.75 -13.72 -3.62
CA GLN A 144 4.30 -13.54 -3.81
C GLN A 144 3.93 -13.62 -5.29
N ILE A 145 2.88 -14.37 -5.60
CA ILE A 145 2.17 -14.23 -6.88
C ILE A 145 1.29 -12.99 -6.78
N LEU A 146 1.40 -12.10 -7.76
CA LEU A 146 0.65 -10.84 -7.73
C LEU A 146 -0.84 -11.13 -7.97
N PRO A 147 -1.76 -10.45 -7.26
CA PRO A 147 -3.19 -10.67 -7.48
C PRO A 147 -3.61 -10.11 -8.84
N ALA A 148 -4.51 -10.82 -9.51
CA ALA A 148 -5.07 -10.41 -10.81
C ALA A 148 -5.77 -9.05 -10.72
N PHE A 149 -6.45 -8.78 -9.60
CA PHE A 149 -7.07 -7.49 -9.29
C PHE A 149 -6.06 -6.49 -8.71
N SER A 150 -5.04 -6.17 -9.51
CA SER A 150 -4.00 -5.21 -9.16
C SER A 150 -3.77 -4.16 -10.23
N ALA A 151 -3.14 -3.06 -9.84
CA ALA A 151 -2.74 -1.98 -10.76
C ALA A 151 -1.53 -2.33 -11.63
N ILE A 152 -0.99 -3.55 -11.61
CA ILE A 152 0.22 -3.88 -12.38
C ILE A 152 -0.13 -3.93 -13.87
N LYS A 153 0.82 -3.55 -14.74
CA LYS A 153 0.62 -3.62 -16.20
C LYS A 153 1.18 -4.93 -16.73
N ILE A 154 0.36 -5.66 -17.49
CA ILE A 154 0.75 -6.86 -18.25
C ILE A 154 0.49 -6.53 -19.72
N ASN A 155 1.53 -6.60 -20.56
CA ASN A 155 1.47 -6.27 -21.99
C ASN A 155 0.78 -4.91 -22.27
N GLY A 156 1.09 -3.90 -21.45
CA GLY A 156 0.56 -2.54 -21.58
C GLY A 156 -0.82 -2.28 -20.95
N LYS A 157 -1.59 -3.32 -20.61
CA LYS A 157 -2.92 -3.21 -19.97
C LYS A 157 -2.84 -3.48 -18.47
N ARG A 158 -3.72 -2.88 -17.65
CA ARG A 158 -3.72 -3.14 -16.19
C ARG A 158 -4.32 -4.51 -15.90
N ALA A 159 -3.74 -5.25 -14.96
CA ALA A 159 -4.15 -6.62 -14.61
C ALA A 159 -5.64 -6.69 -14.22
N TYR A 160 -6.11 -5.74 -13.40
CA TYR A 160 -7.54 -5.69 -13.02
C TYR A 160 -8.49 -5.51 -14.22
N GLN A 161 -8.05 -4.86 -15.31
CA GLN A 161 -8.87 -4.72 -16.52
C GLN A 161 -8.99 -6.05 -17.24
N LEU A 162 -7.89 -6.79 -17.34
CA LEU A 162 -7.85 -8.13 -17.94
C LEU A 162 -8.68 -9.13 -17.13
N ALA A 163 -8.60 -9.07 -15.80
CA ALA A 163 -9.38 -9.93 -14.90
C ALA A 163 -10.88 -9.70 -15.06
N ARG A 164 -11.33 -8.44 -15.16
CA ARG A 164 -12.74 -8.09 -15.41
C ARG A 164 -13.23 -8.49 -16.80
N GLU A 165 -12.32 -8.56 -17.78
CA GLU A 165 -12.61 -9.11 -19.12
C GLU A 165 -12.67 -10.65 -19.12
N GLY A 166 -12.49 -11.32 -17.98
CA GLY A 166 -12.49 -12.78 -17.85
C GLY A 166 -11.26 -13.46 -18.47
N LYS A 167 -10.21 -12.70 -18.80
CA LYS A 167 -9.00 -13.25 -19.42
C LYS A 167 -8.10 -13.87 -18.35
N GLN A 168 -7.82 -15.16 -18.49
CA GLN A 168 -6.77 -15.80 -17.71
C GLN A 168 -5.41 -15.34 -18.24
N VAL A 169 -4.64 -14.71 -17.36
CA VAL A 169 -3.29 -14.24 -17.64
C VAL A 169 -2.39 -14.81 -16.56
N GLU A 170 -1.24 -15.34 -16.96
CA GLU A 170 -0.23 -15.78 -16.01
C GLU A 170 0.26 -14.57 -15.20
N MET A 171 0.04 -14.62 -13.89
CA MET A 171 0.39 -13.52 -13.02
C MET A 171 1.87 -13.57 -12.65
N PRO A 172 2.63 -12.48 -12.83
CA PRO A 172 4.02 -12.44 -12.42
C PRO A 172 4.13 -12.63 -10.91
N SER A 173 5.28 -13.16 -10.48
CA SER A 173 5.67 -13.23 -9.08
C SER A 173 6.74 -12.19 -8.77
N ARG A 174 6.88 -11.86 -7.48
CA ARG A 174 7.92 -10.95 -6.99
C ARG A 174 8.44 -11.41 -5.64
N GLN A 175 9.68 -11.05 -5.34
CA GLN A 175 10.20 -11.11 -3.98
C GLN A 175 9.72 -9.91 -3.17
N VAL A 176 9.31 -10.18 -1.94
CA VAL A 176 8.98 -9.20 -0.90
C VAL A 176 9.57 -9.67 0.42
N GLU A 177 9.54 -8.80 1.42
CA GLU A 177 10.08 -9.10 2.73
C GLU A 177 9.06 -8.73 3.79
N ILE A 178 8.79 -9.67 4.70
CA ILE A 178 7.94 -9.48 5.86
C ILE A 178 8.86 -9.32 7.07
N TYR A 179 9.08 -8.07 7.46
CA TYR A 179 9.95 -7.73 8.58
C TYR A 179 9.34 -8.13 9.92
N ALA A 180 8.02 -7.97 10.06
CA ALA A 180 7.27 -8.38 11.24
C ALA A 180 5.87 -8.89 10.86
N LEU A 181 5.38 -9.87 11.62
CA LEU A 181 4.04 -10.42 11.50
C LEU A 181 3.56 -10.82 12.90
N GLU A 182 2.77 -9.94 13.50
CA GLU A 182 2.20 -10.07 14.84
C GLU A 182 0.75 -10.54 14.73
N ILE A 183 0.36 -11.50 15.56
CA ILE A 183 -1.05 -11.87 15.70
C ILE A 183 -1.63 -11.05 16.85
N LEU A 184 -2.56 -10.16 16.51
CA LEU A 184 -3.24 -9.29 17.47
C LEU A 184 -4.35 -10.04 18.20
N ASP A 185 -5.06 -10.91 17.48
CA ASP A 185 -6.21 -11.66 17.99
C ASP A 185 -6.46 -12.87 17.10
N TYR A 186 -6.97 -13.95 17.70
CA TYR A 186 -7.40 -15.13 16.97
C TYR A 186 -8.60 -15.76 17.65
N GLN A 187 -9.73 -15.73 16.95
CA GLN A 187 -10.94 -16.43 17.31
C GLN A 187 -11.57 -16.94 16.01
N TYR A 188 -11.42 -18.23 15.73
CA TYR A 188 -11.89 -18.81 14.48
C TYR A 188 -13.36 -18.41 14.17
N PRO A 189 -13.68 -17.99 12.93
CA PRO A 189 -12.83 -17.98 11.73
C PRO A 189 -11.91 -16.74 11.58
N THR A 190 -11.94 -15.82 12.53
CA THR A 190 -11.26 -14.52 12.43
C THR A 190 -9.83 -14.55 12.96
N LEU A 191 -8.89 -14.09 12.14
CA LEU A 191 -7.49 -13.85 12.50
C LEU A 191 -7.15 -12.38 12.27
N LYS A 192 -6.71 -11.67 13.31
CA LYS A 192 -6.22 -10.29 13.19
C LYS A 192 -4.71 -10.24 13.29
N ILE A 193 -4.09 -9.56 12.35
CA ILE A 193 -2.64 -9.41 12.29
C ILE A 193 -2.22 -7.94 12.19
N ARG A 194 -1.01 -7.66 12.65
CA ARG A 194 -0.25 -6.47 12.31
C ARG A 194 1.03 -6.90 11.59
N THR A 195 1.37 -6.23 10.49
CA THR A 195 2.54 -6.63 9.71
C THR A 195 3.32 -5.44 9.17
N HIS A 196 4.64 -5.57 9.21
CA HIS A 196 5.61 -4.65 8.65
C HIS A 196 6.22 -5.28 7.42
N VAL A 197 6.08 -4.62 6.27
CA VAL A 197 6.41 -5.21 4.98
C VAL A 197 7.18 -4.25 4.11
N SER A 198 8.00 -4.81 3.23
CA SER A 198 8.67 -4.05 2.19
C SER A 198 7.66 -3.51 1.16
N SER A 199 8.05 -2.47 0.44
CA SER A 199 7.19 -1.81 -0.53
C SER A 199 6.64 -2.79 -1.58
N GLY A 200 5.35 -2.68 -1.90
CA GLY A 200 4.70 -3.47 -2.95
C GLY A 200 4.32 -4.91 -2.57
N THR A 201 4.40 -5.24 -1.29
CA THR A 201 3.77 -6.43 -0.71
C THR A 201 2.25 -6.33 -0.80
N TYR A 202 1.61 -7.41 -1.24
CA TYR A 202 0.15 -7.53 -1.28
C TYR A 202 -0.34 -8.24 -0.03
N ILE A 203 -0.99 -7.49 0.88
CA ILE A 203 -1.50 -8.07 2.14
C ILE A 203 -2.67 -9.03 1.87
N ARG A 204 -3.44 -8.81 0.80
CA ARG A 204 -4.47 -9.75 0.33
C ARG A 204 -3.88 -11.13 0.04
N THR A 205 -2.85 -11.17 -0.79
CA THR A 205 -2.10 -12.40 -1.11
C THR A 205 -1.49 -13.04 0.13
N LEU A 206 -0.92 -12.24 1.05
CA LEU A 206 -0.41 -12.76 2.32
C LEU A 206 -1.49 -13.46 3.14
N GLY A 207 -2.68 -12.86 3.25
CA GLY A 207 -3.81 -13.47 3.95
C GLY A 207 -4.29 -14.77 3.30
N GLU A 208 -4.44 -14.77 1.98
CA GLU A 208 -4.78 -15.98 1.21
C GLU A 208 -3.76 -17.10 1.42
N ASP A 209 -2.47 -16.78 1.36
CA ASP A 209 -1.40 -17.76 1.49
C ASP A 209 -1.31 -18.31 2.92
N ILE A 210 -1.55 -17.49 3.95
CA ILE A 210 -1.72 -17.96 5.33
C ILE A 210 -2.90 -18.93 5.42
N GLY A 211 -4.05 -18.59 4.84
CA GLY A 211 -5.23 -19.47 4.82
C GLY A 211 -5.00 -20.80 4.10
N LYS A 212 -4.27 -20.79 2.96
CA LYS A 212 -3.87 -22.01 2.24
C LYS A 212 -2.92 -22.85 3.09
N ALA A 213 -1.94 -22.24 3.74
CA ALA A 213 -0.98 -22.94 4.60
C ALA A 213 -1.65 -23.56 5.84
N LEU A 214 -2.77 -22.98 6.30
CA LEU A 214 -3.63 -23.53 7.35
C LEU A 214 -4.66 -24.56 6.83
N ALA A 215 -4.70 -24.82 5.53
CA ALA A 215 -5.67 -25.67 4.86
C ALA A 215 -7.14 -25.25 5.06
N THR A 216 -7.40 -23.95 5.23
CA THR A 216 -8.76 -23.41 5.39
C THR A 216 -9.21 -22.55 4.21
N SER A 217 -8.28 -22.09 3.36
CA SER A 217 -8.46 -20.89 2.53
C SER A 217 -8.72 -19.64 3.38
N ALA A 218 -8.53 -18.47 2.79
CA ALA A 218 -8.82 -17.20 3.45
C ALA A 218 -9.03 -16.06 2.46
N TYR A 219 -9.61 -14.96 2.94
CA TYR A 219 -9.55 -13.65 2.31
C TYR A 219 -9.50 -12.56 3.40
N LEU A 220 -9.19 -11.32 3.01
CA LEU A 220 -9.23 -10.20 3.94
C LEU A 220 -10.65 -9.66 4.08
N THR A 221 -11.09 -9.40 5.31
CA THR A 221 -12.34 -8.68 5.58
C THR A 221 -12.10 -7.22 5.94
N ALA A 222 -10.92 -6.88 6.46
CA ALA A 222 -10.52 -5.51 6.74
C ALA A 222 -9.02 -5.32 6.51
N LEU A 223 -8.64 -4.12 6.07
CA LEU A 223 -7.25 -3.72 5.87
C LEU A 223 -7.08 -2.25 6.22
N ARG A 224 -6.14 -1.92 7.09
CA ARG A 224 -5.79 -0.54 7.45
C ARG A 224 -4.30 -0.33 7.36
N ARG A 225 -3.85 0.65 6.57
CA ARG A 225 -2.45 1.07 6.56
C ARG A 225 -2.20 2.07 7.67
N ILE A 226 -1.39 1.71 8.65
CA ILE A 226 -1.15 2.53 9.84
C ILE A 226 0.15 3.34 9.75
N GLN A 227 1.09 2.94 8.87
CA GLN A 227 2.36 3.63 8.70
C GLN A 227 2.93 3.45 7.28
N VAL A 228 3.65 4.46 6.80
CA VAL A 228 4.49 4.42 5.59
C VAL A 228 5.83 5.05 5.95
N GLY A 229 6.93 4.30 5.98
CA GLY A 229 8.20 4.81 6.48
C GLY A 229 8.06 5.48 7.85
N PRO A 230 8.49 6.75 8.01
CA PRO A 230 8.34 7.48 9.28
C PRO A 230 6.96 8.09 9.51
N TYR A 231 6.07 8.10 8.51
CA TYR A 231 4.76 8.76 8.58
C TYR A 231 3.71 7.83 9.18
N LYS A 232 3.01 8.30 10.23
CA LYS A 232 2.01 7.53 10.95
C LYS A 232 0.60 8.01 10.66
N ILE A 233 -0.36 7.10 10.85
CA ILE A 233 -1.78 7.40 10.72
C ILE A 233 -2.27 8.39 11.78
N ASP A 234 -1.64 8.43 12.95
CA ASP A 234 -1.99 9.36 14.03
C ASP A 234 -1.71 10.83 13.67
N ASP A 235 -0.83 11.06 12.68
CA ASP A 235 -0.52 12.40 12.14
C ASP A 235 -1.40 12.76 10.93
N ALA A 236 -2.32 11.87 10.52
CA ALA A 236 -3.16 12.07 9.34
C ALA A 236 -4.49 12.76 9.70
N ILE A 237 -4.98 13.57 8.76
CA ILE A 237 -6.31 14.16 8.84
C ILE A 237 -7.32 13.27 8.10
N ALA A 238 -8.52 13.11 8.66
CA ALA A 238 -9.60 12.41 7.96
C ALA A 238 -9.97 13.18 6.69
N LEU A 239 -10.26 12.47 5.60
CA LEU A 239 -10.57 13.13 4.34
C LEU A 239 -11.72 14.14 4.46
N ASP A 240 -12.79 13.80 5.18
CA ASP A 240 -13.95 14.68 5.30
C ASP A 240 -13.65 15.96 6.10
N ASP A 241 -12.76 15.88 7.10
CA ASP A 241 -12.27 17.04 7.83
C ASP A 241 -11.42 17.94 6.93
N PHE A 242 -10.49 17.35 6.17
CA PHE A 242 -9.71 18.08 5.16
C PHE A 242 -10.62 18.77 4.13
N MET A 243 -11.73 18.14 3.73
CA MET A 243 -12.69 18.74 2.81
C MET A 243 -13.48 19.88 3.45
N SER A 244 -13.73 19.82 4.74
CA SER A 244 -14.48 20.82 5.52
C SER A 244 -13.65 22.03 5.93
N GLU A 245 -12.32 21.90 6.05
CA GLU A 245 -11.45 23.02 6.41
C GLU A 245 -11.52 24.15 5.38
N ASN A 246 -12.08 25.30 5.77
CA ASN A 246 -11.80 26.53 5.06
C ASN A 246 -10.37 26.91 5.44
N LEU A 247 -9.39 26.56 4.61
CA LEU A 247 -8.04 27.14 4.74
C LEU A 247 -8.23 28.65 4.59
N GLU A 248 -8.11 29.39 5.70
CA GLU A 248 -8.22 30.83 5.71
C GLU A 248 -7.22 31.42 4.70
N LYS A 249 -7.70 32.38 3.91
CA LYS A 249 -6.97 33.02 2.82
C LYS A 249 -5.80 33.85 3.32
#